data_AF-A0A1B6H3P1-F1
#
_entry.id   AF-A0A1B6H3P1-F1
#
_cell.length_a   1.000
_cell.length_b   1.000
_cell.length_c   1.000
_cell.angle_alpha   90.00
_cell.angle_beta   90.00
_cell.angle_gamma   90.00
#
_symmetry.space_group_name_H-M   'P 1'
#
loop_
_entity.id
_entity.type
_entity.pdbx_description
1 polymer ?
#
loop_
_entity_poly.entity_id
_entity_poly.type
_entity_poly.pdbx_seq_one_letter_code
_entity_poly.pdbx_strand_id
1 'polypeptide(L)'
;QTVKSIMDSWTLQTGYPLVTVKRDHGRITLSQKRFLAVQPKLGEQPKECWWIPLTYSTAIKNNFNETQSTHWLSCDVPELILDTGSQSSDWIILNNKATG
;
A
#
# COMPACT_ATOMS: atom_id res chain seq x y z
N GLN A 1 8.94 -13.82 3.61
CA GLN A 1 7.70 -14.28 2.94
C GLN A 1 8.00 -15.08 1.70
N THR A 2 7.16 -16.08 1.43
CA THR A 2 7.24 -16.87 0.18
C THR A 2 6.41 -16.21 -0.92
N VAL A 3 6.81 -16.39 -2.17
CA VAL A 3 6.04 -15.92 -3.34
C VAL A 3 4.60 -16.44 -3.28
N LYS A 4 4.42 -17.70 -2.86
CA LYS A 4 3.11 -18.30 -2.64
C LYS A 4 2.24 -17.48 -1.69
N SER A 5 2.74 -17.14 -0.50
CA SER A 5 1.96 -16.38 0.49
C SER A 5 1.55 -15.00 0.00
N ILE A 6 2.40 -14.35 -0.81
CA ILE A 6 2.10 -13.05 -1.41
C ILE A 6 0.97 -13.23 -2.43
N MET A 7 1.13 -14.15 -3.38
CA MET A 7 0.14 -14.40 -4.44
C MET A 7 -1.17 -14.95 -3.90
N ASP A 8 -1.16 -15.75 -2.84
CA ASP A 8 -2.36 -16.23 -2.16
C ASP A 8 -3.22 -15.04 -1.68
N SER A 9 -2.59 -13.98 -1.16
CA SER A 9 -3.30 -12.76 -0.73
C SER A 9 -3.93 -11.99 -1.89
N TRP A 10 -3.44 -12.15 -3.12
CA TRP A 10 -4.01 -11.49 -4.31
C TRP A 10 -5.04 -12.35 -5.04
N THR A 11 -4.93 -13.67 -4.96
CA THR A 11 -5.70 -14.60 -5.83
C THR A 11 -6.85 -15.29 -5.10
N LEU A 12 -6.80 -15.43 -3.77
CA LEU A 12 -7.79 -16.19 -3.00
C LEU A 12 -8.88 -15.32 -2.35
N GLN A 13 -8.86 -14.01 -2.56
CA GLN A 13 -9.85 -13.08 -2.03
C GLN A 13 -10.31 -12.10 -3.12
N THR A 14 -11.59 -11.72 -3.10
CA THR A 14 -12.18 -10.86 -4.13
C THR A 14 -11.96 -9.39 -3.82
N GLY A 15 -11.81 -8.57 -4.85
CA GLY A 15 -11.57 -7.13 -4.73
C GLY A 15 -10.07 -6.79 -4.70
N TYR A 16 -9.75 -5.57 -4.29
CA TYR A 16 -8.38 -5.05 -4.28
C TYR A 16 -8.18 -4.13 -3.07
N PRO A 17 -6.93 -3.94 -2.62
CA PRO A 17 -6.63 -3.06 -1.50
C PRO A 17 -6.72 -1.59 -1.91
N LEU A 18 -7.26 -0.78 -1.01
CA LEU A 18 -7.07 0.67 -0.98
C LEU A 18 -5.95 0.99 0.00
N VAL A 19 -4.84 1.52 -0.52
CA VAL A 19 -3.75 2.04 0.30
C VAL A 19 -4.09 3.48 0.71
N THR A 20 -4.16 3.72 2.01
CA THR A 20 -4.38 5.05 2.59
C THR A 20 -3.03 5.64 2.99
N VAL A 21 -2.78 6.87 2.57
CA VAL A 21 -1.57 7.63 2.89
C VAL A 21 -1.96 8.76 3.84
N LYS A 22 -1.42 8.75 5.05
CA LYS A 22 -1.60 9.84 6.02
C LYS A 22 -0.26 10.51 6.28
N ARG A 23 -0.21 11.83 6.11
CA ARG A 23 0.97 12.64 6.44
C ARG A 23 0.70 13.45 7.70
N ASP A 24 1.59 13.37 8.68
CA ASP A 24 1.51 14.13 9.92
C ASP A 24 2.91 14.62 10.32
N HIS A 25 3.12 15.93 10.36
CA HIS A 25 4.41 16.55 10.72
C HIS A 25 5.65 15.95 10.00
N GLY A 26 5.50 15.58 8.72
CA GLY A 26 6.58 14.97 7.91
C GLY A 26 6.66 13.45 7.99
N ARG A 27 5.99 12.82 8.97
CA ARG A 27 5.82 11.37 9.06
C ARG A 27 4.73 10.90 8.10
N ILE A 28 5.02 9.88 7.31
CA ILE A 28 4.05 9.26 6.41
C ILE A 28 3.67 7.89 6.99
N THR A 29 2.38 7.69 7.19
CA THR A 29 1.80 6.43 7.64
C THR A 29 0.96 5.85 6.51
N LEU A 30 1.23 4.59 6.16
CA LEU A 30 0.51 3.84 5.14
C LEU A 30 -0.30 2.74 5.81
N SER A 31 -1.55 2.58 5.39
CA SER A 31 -2.41 1.49 5.83
C SER A 31 -3.22 0.93 4.67
N GLN A 32 -3.74 -0.28 4.82
CA GLN A 32 -4.59 -0.92 3.80
C GLN A 32 -5.96 -1.26 4.37
N LYS A 33 -6.95 -1.19 3.47
CA LYS A 33 -8.27 -1.76 3.67
C LYS A 33 -8.77 -2.31 2.35
N ARG A 34 -9.71 -3.25 2.38
CA ARG A 34 -10.39 -3.70 1.16
C ARG A 34 -11.20 -2.57 0.54
N PHE A 35 -11.03 -2.33 -0.76
CA PHE A 35 -11.91 -1.45 -1.51
C PHE A 35 -13.15 -2.22 -1.95
N LEU A 36 -14.34 -1.67 -1.65
CA LEU A 36 -15.63 -2.22 -2.03
C LEU A 36 -16.45 -1.14 -2.71
N ALA A 37 -16.74 -1.31 -4.00
CA ALA A 37 -17.68 -0.45 -4.71
C ALA A 37 -19.14 -0.69 -4.27
N VAL A 38 -19.43 -1.91 -3.78
CA VAL A 38 -20.75 -2.35 -3.30
C VAL A 38 -20.56 -3.04 -1.96
N GLN A 39 -21.46 -2.77 -1.00
CA GLN A 39 -21.39 -3.37 0.32
C GLN A 39 -21.43 -4.92 0.26
N PRO A 40 -20.63 -5.60 1.08
CA PRO A 40 -20.60 -7.05 1.09
C PRO A 40 -21.93 -7.60 1.63
N LYS A 41 -22.28 -8.82 1.21
CA LYS A 41 -23.47 -9.51 1.73
C LYS A 41 -23.29 -9.78 3.22
N LEU A 42 -24.39 -9.72 3.98
CA LEU A 42 -24.39 -10.02 5.41
C LEU A 42 -23.81 -11.43 5.65
N GLY A 43 -22.71 -11.52 6.39
CA GLY A 43 -22.04 -12.79 6.72
C GLY A 43 -20.73 -13.07 5.97
N GLU A 44 -20.31 -12.22 5.02
CA GLU A 44 -18.96 -12.29 4.46
C GLU A 44 -17.92 -11.80 5.48
N GLN A 45 -16.98 -12.66 5.87
CA GLN A 45 -15.77 -12.33 6.66
C GLN A 45 -14.50 -12.60 5.82
N PRO A 46 -14.33 -11.99 4.63
CA PRO A 46 -13.17 -12.21 3.81
C PRO A 46 -11.92 -11.67 4.51
N LYS A 47 -10.78 -12.31 4.28
CA LYS A 47 -9.49 -11.71 4.61
C LYS A 47 -9.39 -10.38 3.85
N GLU A 48 -9.07 -9.31 4.56
CA GLU A 48 -9.06 -7.93 4.01
C GLU A 48 -7.63 -7.39 3.87
N CYS A 49 -6.66 -8.28 3.70
CA CYS A 49 -5.27 -7.90 3.68
C CYS A 49 -4.48 -8.55 2.54
N TRP A 50 -3.64 -7.72 1.91
CA TRP A 50 -2.75 -8.06 0.82
C TRP A 50 -1.29 -7.82 1.22
N TRP A 51 -0.38 -8.61 0.63
CA TRP A 51 1.03 -8.26 0.60
C TRP A 51 1.28 -7.33 -0.59
N ILE A 52 1.37 -6.03 -0.32
CA ILE A 52 1.44 -5.00 -1.35
C ILE A 52 2.89 -4.53 -1.52
N PRO A 53 3.53 -4.76 -2.68
CA PRO A 53 4.80 -4.14 -2.99
C PRO A 53 4.59 -2.64 -3.20
N LEU A 54 5.34 -1.81 -2.48
CA LEU A 54 5.22 -0.36 -2.54
C LEU A 54 6.36 0.25 -3.34
N THR A 55 5.99 1.07 -4.32
CA THR A 55 6.85 2.02 -5.00
C THR A 55 6.33 3.42 -4.75
N TYR A 56 7.23 4.40 -4.62
CA TYR A 56 6.84 5.78 -4.38
C TYR A 56 7.88 6.76 -4.91
N SER A 57 7.41 7.95 -5.25
CA SER A 57 8.21 9.11 -5.59
C SER A 57 7.86 10.25 -4.65
N THR A 58 8.85 11.08 -4.31
CA THR A 58 8.67 12.27 -3.47
C THR A 58 9.25 13.50 -4.17
N ALA A 59 8.97 14.69 -3.62
CA ALA A 59 9.56 15.93 -4.11
C ALA A 59 11.10 15.89 -4.17
N ILE A 60 11.75 15.20 -3.21
CA ILE A 60 13.21 15.07 -3.15
C ILE A 60 13.70 13.92 -4.05
N LYS A 61 13.02 12.76 -3.99
CA LYS A 61 13.34 11.59 -4.81
C LYS A 61 12.31 11.45 -5.92
N ASN A 62 12.41 12.35 -6.91
CA ASN A 62 11.51 12.41 -8.05
C ASN A 62 11.91 11.39 -9.13
N ASN A 63 11.67 10.10 -8.87
CA ASN A 63 11.96 9.03 -9.82
C ASN A 63 10.77 8.09 -10.00
N PHE A 64 9.85 8.47 -10.88
CA PHE A 64 8.70 7.66 -11.27
C PHE A 64 9.07 6.45 -12.16
N ASN A 65 10.32 6.29 -12.57
CA ASN A 65 10.78 5.11 -13.31
C ASN A 65 11.21 3.95 -12.39
N GLU A 66 11.37 4.20 -11.09
CA GLU A 66 11.67 3.14 -10.12
C GLU A 66 10.42 2.30 -9.87
N THR A 67 10.42 1.07 -10.40
CA THR A 67 9.36 0.09 -10.21
C THR A 67 9.77 -1.04 -9.28
N GLN A 68 11.02 -1.08 -8.80
CA GLN A 68 11.46 -2.06 -7.84
C GLN A 68 10.95 -1.67 -6.44
N SER A 69 10.13 -2.55 -5.87
CA SER A 69 9.60 -2.37 -4.52
C SER A 69 10.71 -2.47 -3.48
N THR A 70 10.83 -1.43 -2.65
CA THR A 70 11.76 -1.42 -1.51
C THR A 70 11.05 -1.66 -0.18
N HIS A 71 9.74 -1.46 -0.15
CA HIS A 71 8.92 -1.57 1.04
C HIS A 71 7.70 -2.43 0.76
N TRP A 72 7.17 -3.07 1.79
CA TRP A 72 5.99 -3.92 1.66
C TRP A 72 4.99 -3.55 2.73
N LEU A 73 3.75 -3.29 2.32
CA LEU A 73 2.64 -3.29 3.24
C LEU A 73 2.21 -4.75 3.45
N SER A 74 2.28 -5.22 4.68
CA SER A 74 2.00 -6.61 5.01
C SER A 74 0.72 -6.78 5.81
N CYS A 75 0.38 -8.03 6.08
CA CYS A 75 -0.74 -8.38 6.96
C CYS A 75 -0.36 -8.51 8.43
N ASP A 76 0.93 -8.50 8.73
CA ASP A 76 1.42 -8.67 10.09
C ASP A 76 1.48 -7.32 10.82
N VAL A 77 1.59 -6.22 10.07
CA VAL A 77 1.60 -4.84 10.60
C VAL A 77 0.44 -4.02 10.03
N PRO A 78 -0.38 -3.40 10.89
CA PRO A 78 -1.55 -2.63 10.43
C PRO A 78 -1.16 -1.33 9.71
N GLU A 79 -0.01 -0.76 10.07
CA GLU A 79 0.50 0.48 9.52
C GLU A 79 2.00 0.36 9.22
N LEU A 80 2.42 0.90 8.09
CA LEU A 80 3.82 1.09 7.73
C LEU A 80 4.17 2.57 7.81
N ILE A 81 5.21 2.89 8.56
CA ILE A 81 5.71 4.26 8.67
C ILE A 81 6.90 4.42 7.72
N LEU A 82 6.82 5.42 6.83
CA LEU A 82 7.90 5.80 5.94
C LEU A 82 8.57 7.09 6.43
N ASP A 83 9.90 7.03 6.58
CA ASP A 83 10.72 8.23 6.65
C ASP A 83 11.26 8.52 5.24
N THR A 84 10.83 9.63 4.68
CA THR A 84 11.18 10.03 3.32
C THR A 84 12.15 11.21 3.28
N GLY A 85 12.53 11.75 4.44
CA GLY A 85 13.29 12.99 4.56
C GLY A 85 12.60 14.23 3.97
N SER A 86 11.32 14.11 3.57
CA SER A 86 10.58 15.20 2.91
C SER A 86 9.85 16.09 3.91
N GLN A 87 9.73 17.38 3.58
CA GLN A 87 9.08 18.37 4.44
C GLN A 87 7.56 18.19 4.47
N SER A 88 6.88 18.74 5.49
CA SER A 88 5.42 18.62 5.62
C SER A 88 4.63 19.14 4.41
N SER A 89 5.18 20.09 3.65
CA SER A 89 4.61 20.64 2.42
C SER A 89 4.86 19.80 1.16
N ASP A 90 5.73 18.79 1.23
CA ASP A 90 6.14 18.02 0.06
C ASP A 90 5.10 16.94 -0.30
N TRP A 91 5.03 16.63 -1.59
CA TRP A 91 4.18 15.56 -2.10
C TRP A 91 4.87 14.19 -1.99
N ILE A 92 4.03 13.16 -1.88
CA ILE A 92 4.37 11.76 -2.10
C ILE A 92 3.32 11.16 -3.03
N ILE A 93 3.78 10.40 -4.03
CA ILE A 93 2.92 9.64 -4.93
C ILE A 93 3.37 8.19 -4.87
N LEU A 94 2.42 7.29 -4.63
CA LEU A 94 2.66 5.84 -4.60
C LEU A 94 2.25 5.20 -5.93
N ASN A 95 2.69 3.95 -6.12
CA ASN A 95 2.43 3.12 -7.29
C ASN A 95 2.96 3.78 -8.57
N ASN A 96 4.27 3.93 -8.64
CA ASN A 96 4.95 4.45 -9.82
C ASN A 96 4.51 3.68 -11.08
N LYS A 97 4.05 4.41 -12.10
CA LYS A 97 3.52 3.86 -13.37
C LYS A 97 2.31 2.91 -13.24
N ALA A 98 1.64 2.89 -12.10
CA ALA A 98 0.49 2.00 -11.87
C ALA A 98 0.79 0.52 -12.17
N THR A 99 1.99 0.06 -11.81
CA THR A 99 2.42 -1.34 -12.04
C THR A 99 1.97 -2.31 -10.95
N GLY A 100 1.59 -1.78 -9.79
CA GLY A 100 1.03 -2.53 -8.67
C GLY A 100 -0.49 -2.55 -8.66
#